data_AF-A0A3N5FMU4-F1
#
_entry.id   AF-A0A3N5FMU4-F1
#
_cell.length_a   1.000
_cell.length_b   1.000
_cell.length_c   1.000
_cell.angle_alpha   90.00
_cell.angle_beta   90.00
_cell.angle_gamma   90.00
#
_symmetry.space_group_name_H-M   'P 1'
#
loop_
_entity.id
_entity.type
_entity.pdbx_description
1 polymer ?
#
loop_
_entity_poly.entity_id
_entity_poly.type
_entity_poly.pdbx_seq_one_letter_code
_entity_poly.pdbx_strand_id
1 'polypeptide(L)'
;MSSLGLVFDIAKDALSAQRYGLDVTAHNIANVNTQGYSRQNPVYEAKLPGVYGGLLLGRGVDTSTVMRTSDQFVENRLMQQQSGLLSSKEMESSVKILEGIFNENSQTSISDLMSGFWNLWQDIANNPSGSSERSALYEYSVQLSEQLNLLDTEMTQLDIDLTNSISSGISKINQITSEISEINGQIPGMEAGSIANDLRDKRNDLLTELSGYIDTKSFEQENGSITIVTARGCVLVSGNSSYDLTLGGVNGNRVEWQGSDGNNRDITGYIGDGKLGGWLDMRDEILAKYRLDLDAFAKEFAWSVNSQHSQGTGLAALSTLTGTYAVTDTGEELGTSDSGLDYQDRIADGSFKLWVYDSTGAVVGGGA
;
A
#
# COMPACT_ATOMS: atom_id res chain seq x y z
N MET A 1 -0.31 13.48 75.83
CA MET A 1 -1.29 13.91 74.81
C MET A 1 -0.84 13.65 73.36
N SER A 2 0.38 13.17 73.11
CA SER A 2 0.91 13.00 71.74
C SER A 2 0.44 11.74 70.98
N SER A 3 -0.08 10.70 71.65
CA SER A 3 -0.43 9.44 70.97
C SER A 3 -1.81 9.45 70.31
N LEU A 4 -2.77 10.21 70.84
CA LEU A 4 -4.12 10.28 70.28
C LEU A 4 -4.14 11.06 68.94
N GLY A 5 -3.31 12.11 68.83
CA GLY A 5 -3.12 12.85 67.58
C GLY A 5 -2.52 11.98 66.47
N LEU A 6 -1.49 11.19 66.79
CA LEU A 6 -0.87 10.25 65.84
C LEU A 6 -1.88 9.20 65.33
N VAL A 7 -2.68 8.61 66.21
CA VAL A 7 -3.72 7.64 65.80
C VAL A 7 -4.79 8.30 64.92
N PHE A 8 -5.20 9.53 65.25
CA PHE A 8 -6.16 10.28 64.45
C PHE A 8 -5.62 10.65 63.07
N ASP A 9 -4.35 11.07 62.98
CA ASP A 9 -3.67 11.39 61.72
C ASP A 9 -3.54 10.13 60.84
N ILE A 10 -3.17 8.99 61.42
CA ILE A 10 -3.13 7.70 60.71
C ILE A 10 -4.51 7.32 60.18
N ALA A 11 -5.56 7.47 60.99
CA ALA A 11 -6.93 7.15 60.57
C ALA A 11 -7.42 8.09 59.45
N LYS A 12 -7.09 9.38 59.53
CA LYS A 12 -7.40 10.38 58.50
C LYS A 12 -6.68 10.06 57.19
N ASP A 13 -5.40 9.75 57.24
CA ASP A 13 -4.59 9.41 56.07
C ASP A 13 -5.08 8.12 55.42
N ALA A 14 -5.40 7.09 56.21
CA ALA A 14 -5.99 5.85 55.71
C ALA A 14 -7.34 6.07 55.03
N LEU A 15 -8.22 6.91 55.60
CA LEU A 15 -9.52 7.21 54.98
C LEU A 15 -9.37 7.99 53.67
N SER A 16 -8.44 8.96 53.61
CA SER A 16 -8.13 9.69 52.38
C SER A 16 -7.59 8.79 51.28
N ALA A 17 -6.62 7.93 51.60
CA ALA A 17 -6.04 6.98 50.65
C ALA A 17 -7.12 6.00 50.11
N GLN A 18 -8.03 5.56 50.96
CA GLN A 18 -9.09 4.64 50.54
C GLN A 18 -10.20 5.31 49.74
N ARG A 19 -10.54 6.57 50.05
CA ARG A 19 -11.42 7.39 49.20
C ARG A 19 -10.82 7.55 47.81
N TYR A 20 -9.53 7.86 47.72
CA TYR A 20 -8.83 7.97 46.45
C TYR A 20 -8.85 6.65 45.66
N GLY A 21 -8.69 5.50 46.34
CA GLY A 21 -8.83 4.19 45.71
C GLY A 21 -10.24 3.91 45.17
N LEU A 22 -11.28 4.38 45.86
CA LEU A 22 -12.65 4.32 45.36
C LEU A 22 -12.85 5.21 44.14
N ASP A 23 -12.25 6.40 44.11
CA ASP A 23 -12.30 7.31 42.96
C ASP A 23 -11.63 6.66 41.73
N VAL A 24 -10.46 6.03 41.88
CA VAL A 24 -9.81 5.27 40.79
C VAL A 24 -10.67 4.07 40.36
N THR A 25 -11.32 3.39 41.29
CA THR A 25 -12.25 2.29 40.96
C THR A 25 -13.46 2.80 40.18
N ALA A 26 -14.05 3.92 40.59
CA ALA A 26 -15.17 4.55 39.89
C ALA A 26 -14.75 4.99 38.48
N HIS A 27 -13.54 5.54 38.34
CA HIS A 27 -12.97 5.92 37.05
C HIS A 27 -12.79 4.72 36.11
N ASN A 28 -12.28 3.60 36.62
CA ASN A 28 -12.17 2.35 35.86
C ASN A 28 -13.54 1.82 35.41
N ILE A 29 -14.53 1.83 36.30
CA ILE A 29 -15.90 1.37 35.97
C ILE A 29 -16.51 2.27 34.90
N ALA A 30 -16.32 3.59 35.01
CA ALA A 30 -16.82 4.54 34.02
C ALA A 30 -16.23 4.33 32.62
N ASN A 31 -14.97 3.87 32.53
CA ASN A 31 -14.27 3.65 31.26
C ASN A 31 -14.12 2.18 30.85
N VAL A 32 -14.83 1.26 31.50
CA VAL A 32 -14.72 -0.18 31.19
C VAL A 32 -15.09 -0.50 29.73
N ASN A 33 -15.93 0.33 29.11
CA ASN A 33 -16.35 0.21 27.72
C ASN A 33 -15.66 1.22 26.79
N THR A 34 -14.72 2.02 27.30
CA THR A 34 -13.93 2.94 26.49
C THR A 34 -12.82 2.14 25.83
N GLN A 35 -12.82 2.06 24.50
CA GLN A 35 -11.76 1.40 23.76
C GLN A 35 -10.41 2.05 24.09
N GLY A 36 -9.38 1.22 24.29
CA GLY A 36 -8.03 1.71 24.61
C GLY A 36 -7.74 1.99 26.08
N TYR A 37 -8.79 2.07 26.90
CA TYR A 37 -8.62 2.32 28.32
C TYR A 37 -7.88 1.18 29.01
N SER A 38 -6.85 1.52 29.78
CA SER A 38 -6.12 0.54 30.57
C SER A 38 -6.41 0.69 32.05
N ARG A 39 -6.55 -0.45 32.74
CA ARG A 39 -6.96 -0.46 34.14
C ARG A 39 -5.93 0.26 35.00
N GLN A 40 -6.39 1.26 35.74
CA GLN A 40 -5.57 2.05 36.64
C GLN A 40 -5.62 1.45 38.05
N ASN A 41 -4.45 1.34 38.71
CA ASN A 41 -4.31 0.80 40.06
C ASN A 41 -3.61 1.84 40.98
N PRO A 42 -4.24 2.24 42.10
CA PRO A 42 -3.60 3.12 43.07
C PRO A 42 -2.47 2.37 43.79
N VAL A 43 -1.31 3.00 43.90
CA VAL A 43 -0.15 2.50 44.65
C VAL A 43 -0.11 3.20 46.00
N TYR A 44 -0.13 2.40 47.05
CA TYR A 44 -0.07 2.87 48.43
C TYR A 44 1.32 2.67 49.01
N GLU A 45 1.87 3.69 49.64
CA GLU A 45 3.17 3.63 50.31
C GLU A 45 3.05 4.03 51.78
N ALA A 46 3.83 3.38 52.64
CA ALA A 46 3.90 3.78 54.04
C ALA A 46 4.65 5.10 54.16
N LYS A 47 4.09 6.08 54.89
CA LYS A 47 4.78 7.33 55.18
C LYS A 47 6.04 7.06 56.00
N LEU A 48 7.09 7.84 55.74
CA LEU A 48 8.34 7.77 56.51
C LEU A 48 8.06 7.87 58.02
N PRO A 49 8.63 6.98 58.86
CA PRO A 49 8.38 6.98 60.29
C PRO A 49 8.75 8.31 60.96
N GLY A 50 7.97 8.73 61.95
CA GLY A 50 8.25 9.91 62.78
C GLY A 50 8.81 9.51 64.15
N VAL A 51 9.67 10.34 64.72
CA VAL A 51 10.15 10.16 66.10
C VAL A 51 9.12 10.73 67.07
N TYR A 52 8.57 9.88 67.91
CA TYR A 52 7.61 10.25 68.96
C TYR A 52 8.06 9.70 70.30
N GLY A 53 8.37 10.59 71.25
CA GLY A 53 8.81 10.19 72.59
C GLY A 53 10.09 9.33 72.62
N GLY A 54 10.97 9.48 71.61
CA GLY A 54 12.22 8.71 71.49
C GLY A 54 12.09 7.37 70.75
N LEU A 55 10.89 7.00 70.28
CA LEU A 55 10.63 5.79 69.48
C LEU A 55 10.25 6.17 68.04
N LEU A 56 10.71 5.38 67.05
CA LEU A 56 10.21 5.50 65.68
C LEU A 56 8.82 4.84 65.60
N LEU A 57 7.83 5.60 65.16
CA LEU A 57 6.48 5.11 64.91
C LEU A 57 6.07 5.40 63.46
N GLY A 58 5.38 4.45 62.84
CA GLY A 58 4.81 4.62 61.49
C GLY A 58 3.76 5.74 61.47
N ARG A 59 3.71 6.49 60.36
CA ARG A 59 2.83 7.66 60.20
C ARG A 59 1.61 7.40 59.31
N GLY A 60 1.28 6.12 59.08
CA GLY A 60 0.17 5.73 58.22
C GLY A 60 0.58 5.51 56.76
N VAL A 61 -0.37 5.66 55.86
CA VAL A 61 -0.23 5.38 54.42
C VAL A 61 -0.44 6.66 53.62
N ASP A 62 0.23 6.76 52.48
CA ASP A 62 -0.03 7.77 51.47
C ASP A 62 -0.28 7.10 50.12
N THR A 63 -0.89 7.87 49.23
CA THR A 63 -1.10 7.46 47.83
C THR A 63 0.08 7.98 47.02
N SER A 64 0.95 7.07 46.60
CA SER A 64 2.20 7.41 45.89
C SER A 64 1.92 7.82 44.46
N THR A 65 1.20 6.98 43.71
CA THR A 65 0.86 7.23 42.30
C THR A 65 -0.30 6.34 41.86
N VAL A 66 -0.79 6.56 40.64
CA VAL A 66 -1.72 5.66 39.93
C VAL A 66 -1.00 5.08 38.74
N MET A 67 -0.84 3.76 38.71
CA MET A 67 -0.18 3.06 37.61
C MET A 67 -1.21 2.41 36.69
N ARG A 68 -0.96 2.46 35.38
CA ARG A 68 -1.66 1.64 34.41
C ARG A 68 -1.22 0.18 34.51
N THR A 69 -2.17 -0.72 34.29
CA THR A 69 -1.90 -2.15 34.11
C THR A 69 -1.88 -2.44 32.62
N SER A 70 -0.69 -2.45 32.03
CA SER A 70 -0.46 -2.84 30.64
C SER A 70 0.78 -3.72 30.51
N ASP A 71 0.81 -4.54 29.45
CA ASP A 71 1.97 -5.34 29.09
C ASP A 71 2.49 -4.86 27.73
N GLN A 72 3.60 -4.12 27.75
CA GLN A 72 4.19 -3.54 26.56
C GLN A 72 4.62 -4.60 25.53
N PHE A 73 5.00 -5.81 25.98
CA PHE A 73 5.37 -6.89 25.07
C PHE A 73 4.14 -7.39 24.30
N VAL A 74 3.01 -7.56 24.99
CA VAL A 74 1.73 -7.94 24.36
C VAL A 74 1.24 -6.84 23.42
N GLU A 75 1.30 -5.56 23.83
CA GLU A 75 0.91 -4.43 22.97
C GLU A 75 1.77 -4.37 21.70
N ASN A 76 3.10 -4.46 21.83
CA ASN A 76 4.01 -4.46 20.68
C ASN A 76 3.74 -5.65 19.75
N ARG A 77 3.47 -6.83 20.31
CA ARG A 77 3.14 -8.01 19.51
C ARG A 77 1.79 -7.83 18.79
N LEU A 78 0.79 -7.26 19.45
CA LEU A 78 -0.51 -6.99 18.87
C LEU A 78 -0.39 -6.04 17.69
N MET A 79 0.30 -4.91 17.86
CA MET A 79 0.54 -3.92 16.79
C MET A 79 1.23 -4.56 15.58
N GLN A 80 2.27 -5.38 15.80
CA GLN A 80 2.96 -6.09 14.72
C GLN A 80 2.03 -7.06 13.97
N GLN A 81 1.23 -7.86 14.69
CA GLN A 81 0.30 -8.80 14.05
C GLN A 81 -0.85 -8.09 13.32
N GLN A 82 -1.33 -6.98 13.88
CA GLN A 82 -2.35 -6.15 13.27
C GLN A 82 -1.86 -5.51 11.97
N SER A 83 -0.61 -5.04 11.94
CA SER A 83 0.02 -4.48 10.74
C SER A 83 0.05 -5.49 9.59
N GLY A 84 0.57 -6.71 9.84
CA GLY A 84 0.61 -7.76 8.83
C GLY A 84 -0.77 -8.28 8.41
N LEU A 85 -1.72 -8.38 9.35
CA LEU A 85 -3.11 -8.74 9.05
C LEU A 85 -3.77 -7.71 8.11
N LEU A 86 -3.59 -6.42 8.40
CA LEU A 86 -4.19 -5.35 7.59
C LEU A 86 -3.52 -5.25 6.22
N SER A 87 -2.20 -5.43 6.12
CA SER A 87 -1.52 -5.57 4.82
C SER A 87 -2.14 -6.68 3.98
N SER A 88 -2.24 -7.89 4.56
CA SER A 88 -2.79 -9.06 3.86
C SER A 88 -4.27 -8.88 3.46
N LYS A 89 -5.06 -8.20 4.30
CA LYS A 89 -6.48 -7.95 4.04
C LYS A 89 -6.69 -6.97 2.89
N GLU A 90 -5.89 -5.90 2.82
CA GLU A 90 -5.96 -4.96 1.71
C GLU A 90 -5.48 -5.63 0.42
N MET A 91 -4.40 -6.42 0.48
CA MET A 91 -3.93 -7.22 -0.65
C MET A 91 -5.01 -8.20 -1.14
N GLU A 92 -5.67 -8.94 -0.24
CA GLU A 92 -6.79 -9.83 -0.60
C GLU A 92 -7.91 -9.08 -1.32
N SER A 93 -8.27 -7.88 -0.83
CA SER A 93 -9.31 -7.05 -1.47
C SER A 93 -8.92 -6.65 -2.88
N SER A 94 -7.69 -6.21 -3.09
CA SER A 94 -7.17 -5.81 -4.41
C SER A 94 -6.99 -6.99 -5.37
N VAL A 95 -6.51 -8.14 -4.87
CA VAL A 95 -6.40 -9.37 -5.67
C VAL A 95 -7.77 -9.83 -6.13
N LYS A 96 -8.82 -9.76 -5.30
CA LYS A 96 -10.19 -10.11 -5.75
C LYS A 96 -10.69 -9.23 -6.90
N ILE A 97 -10.32 -7.95 -6.90
CA ILE A 97 -10.65 -7.06 -8.03
C ILE A 97 -9.90 -7.53 -9.28
N LEU A 98 -8.60 -7.81 -9.15
CA LEU A 98 -7.78 -8.33 -10.24
C LEU A 98 -8.27 -9.68 -10.78
N GLU A 99 -8.67 -10.61 -9.92
CA GLU A 99 -9.31 -11.88 -10.30
C GLU A 99 -10.62 -11.66 -11.07
N GLY A 100 -11.37 -10.61 -10.71
CA GLY A 100 -12.57 -10.20 -11.41
C GLY A 100 -12.31 -9.71 -12.83
N ILE A 101 -11.19 -9.00 -13.04
CA ILE A 101 -10.73 -8.54 -14.37
C ILE A 101 -10.42 -9.76 -15.27
N PHE A 102 -9.72 -10.76 -14.73
CA PHE A 102 -9.34 -11.98 -15.47
C PHE A 102 -10.33 -13.15 -15.25
N ASN A 103 -11.63 -12.88 -15.32
CA ASN A 103 -12.64 -13.91 -15.07
C ASN A 103 -12.73 -14.96 -16.19
N GLU A 104 -12.04 -16.09 -15.99
CA GLU A 104 -12.03 -17.24 -16.90
C GLU A 104 -13.36 -17.99 -17.01
N ASN A 105 -14.34 -17.76 -16.13
CA ASN A 105 -15.67 -18.37 -16.26
C ASN A 105 -16.61 -17.57 -17.18
N SER A 106 -16.15 -16.46 -17.74
CA SER A 106 -16.92 -15.64 -18.68
C SER A 106 -16.73 -16.13 -20.12
N GLN A 107 -17.75 -15.99 -20.97
CA GLN A 107 -17.64 -16.27 -22.41
C GLN A 107 -16.71 -15.27 -23.14
N THR A 108 -16.27 -14.23 -22.44
CA THR A 108 -15.32 -13.21 -22.89
C THR A 108 -13.94 -13.43 -22.27
N SER A 109 -13.68 -14.61 -21.69
CA SER A 109 -12.35 -14.97 -21.20
C SER A 109 -11.33 -14.92 -22.35
N ILE A 110 -10.07 -14.61 -22.02
CA ILE A 110 -9.01 -14.56 -23.02
C ILE A 110 -8.87 -15.94 -23.67
N SER A 111 -8.96 -17.02 -22.89
CA SER A 111 -8.85 -18.39 -23.40
C SER A 111 -9.93 -18.73 -24.43
N ASP A 112 -11.20 -18.39 -24.14
CA ASP A 112 -12.30 -18.65 -25.07
C ASP A 112 -12.20 -17.78 -26.33
N LEU A 113 -11.84 -16.51 -26.18
CA LEU A 113 -11.63 -15.61 -27.32
C LEU A 113 -10.47 -16.10 -28.20
N MET A 114 -9.36 -16.52 -27.61
CA MET A 114 -8.24 -17.06 -28.38
C MET A 114 -8.62 -18.36 -29.12
N SER A 115 -9.38 -19.24 -28.47
CA SER A 115 -9.88 -20.46 -29.10
C SER A 115 -10.82 -20.16 -30.27
N GLY A 116 -11.74 -19.21 -30.11
CA GLY A 116 -12.63 -18.77 -31.17
C GLY A 116 -11.90 -18.13 -32.36
N PHE A 117 -10.89 -17.31 -32.08
CA PHE A 117 -10.05 -16.69 -33.11
C PHE A 117 -9.36 -17.74 -33.98
N TRP A 118 -8.75 -18.76 -33.39
CA TRP A 118 -8.08 -19.82 -34.14
C TRP A 118 -9.05 -20.73 -34.91
N ASN A 119 -10.25 -20.97 -34.37
CA ASN A 119 -11.29 -21.70 -35.10
C ASN A 119 -11.71 -20.94 -36.37
N LEU A 120 -11.86 -19.62 -36.30
CA LEU A 120 -12.19 -18.81 -37.49
C LEU A 120 -11.06 -18.79 -38.53
N TRP A 121 -9.80 -18.83 -38.08
CA TRP A 121 -8.67 -19.04 -38.99
C TRP A 121 -8.73 -20.41 -39.68
N GLN A 122 -9.14 -21.46 -38.97
CA GLN A 122 -9.33 -22.78 -39.55
C GLN A 122 -10.45 -22.79 -40.59
N ASP A 123 -11.54 -22.07 -40.36
CA ASP A 123 -12.64 -21.93 -41.32
C ASP A 123 -12.18 -21.26 -42.62
N ILE A 124 -11.36 -20.20 -42.51
CA ILE A 124 -10.75 -19.55 -43.68
C ILE A 124 -9.78 -20.49 -44.38
N ALA A 125 -9.01 -21.31 -43.66
CA ALA A 125 -8.12 -22.29 -44.27
C ALA A 125 -8.91 -23.33 -45.10
N ASN A 126 -10.12 -23.69 -44.66
CA ASN A 126 -11.03 -24.58 -45.38
C ASN A 126 -11.73 -23.91 -46.57
N ASN A 127 -12.07 -22.62 -46.47
CA ASN A 127 -12.69 -21.82 -47.54
C ASN A 127 -12.01 -20.44 -47.72
N PRO A 128 -10.83 -20.37 -48.37
CA PRO A 128 -10.07 -19.12 -48.46
C PRO A 128 -10.74 -18.00 -49.26
N SER A 129 -11.67 -18.34 -50.16
CA SER A 129 -12.45 -17.39 -50.99
C SER A 129 -13.76 -16.93 -50.34
N GLY A 130 -14.14 -17.51 -49.21
CA GLY A 130 -15.38 -17.21 -48.51
C GLY A 130 -15.39 -15.79 -47.93
N SER A 131 -16.32 -14.94 -48.39
CA SER A 131 -16.44 -13.58 -47.87
C SER A 131 -17.01 -13.55 -46.45
N SER A 132 -17.93 -14.47 -46.13
CA SER A 132 -18.54 -14.58 -44.81
C SER A 132 -17.53 -14.97 -43.74
N GLU A 133 -16.67 -15.95 -44.02
CA GLU A 133 -15.63 -16.45 -43.12
C GLU A 133 -14.58 -15.36 -42.85
N ARG A 134 -14.17 -14.61 -43.88
CA ARG A 134 -13.26 -13.47 -43.75
C ARG A 134 -13.85 -12.34 -42.92
N SER A 135 -15.11 -11.96 -43.15
CA SER A 135 -15.79 -10.96 -42.34
C SER A 135 -15.94 -11.41 -40.88
N ALA A 136 -16.28 -12.68 -40.65
CA ALA A 136 -16.39 -13.23 -39.31
C ALA A 136 -15.04 -13.16 -38.55
N LEU A 137 -13.93 -13.57 -39.18
CA LEU A 137 -12.61 -13.45 -38.56
C LEU A 137 -12.26 -11.99 -38.26
N TYR A 138 -12.53 -11.06 -39.18
CA TYR A 138 -12.23 -9.65 -38.98
C TYR A 138 -12.97 -9.08 -37.76
N GLU A 139 -14.30 -9.24 -37.71
CA GLU A 139 -15.11 -8.74 -36.59
C GLU A 139 -14.68 -9.37 -35.26
N TYR A 140 -14.37 -10.66 -35.27
CA TYR A 140 -13.90 -11.37 -34.08
C TYR A 140 -12.50 -10.91 -33.63
N SER A 141 -11.63 -10.56 -34.58
CA SER A 141 -10.30 -9.99 -34.28
C SER A 141 -10.44 -8.59 -33.64
N VAL A 142 -11.38 -7.78 -34.13
CA VAL A 142 -11.71 -6.49 -33.51
C VAL A 142 -12.19 -6.71 -32.08
N GLN A 143 -13.15 -7.61 -31.87
CA GLN A 143 -13.65 -7.94 -30.52
C GLN A 143 -12.54 -8.41 -29.57
N LEU A 144 -11.63 -9.28 -30.03
CA LEU A 144 -10.49 -9.73 -29.23
C LEU A 144 -9.58 -8.55 -28.86
N SER A 145 -9.29 -7.66 -29.80
CA SER A 145 -8.47 -6.47 -29.54
C SER A 145 -9.13 -5.49 -28.56
N GLU A 146 -10.45 -5.28 -28.68
CA GLU A 146 -11.22 -4.46 -27.74
C GLU A 146 -11.20 -5.06 -26.35
N GLN A 147 -11.31 -6.39 -26.22
CA GLN A 147 -11.22 -7.05 -24.93
C GLN A 147 -9.84 -6.89 -24.29
N LEU A 148 -8.75 -7.03 -25.04
CA LEU A 148 -7.40 -6.81 -24.51
C LEU A 148 -7.19 -5.37 -24.03
N ASN A 149 -7.69 -4.39 -24.79
CA ASN A 149 -7.66 -2.98 -24.40
C ASN A 149 -8.53 -2.69 -23.16
N LEU A 150 -9.67 -3.37 -23.03
CA LEU A 150 -10.53 -3.25 -21.85
C LEU A 150 -9.81 -3.75 -20.59
N LEU A 151 -9.11 -4.89 -20.66
CA LEU A 151 -8.34 -5.42 -19.53
C LEU A 151 -7.23 -4.44 -19.08
N ASP A 152 -6.50 -3.83 -20.02
CA ASP A 152 -5.52 -2.79 -19.70
C ASP A 152 -6.19 -1.55 -19.05
N THR A 153 -7.35 -1.14 -19.55
CA THR A 153 -8.11 -0.03 -18.98
C THR A 153 -8.55 -0.33 -17.54
N GLU A 154 -9.04 -1.54 -17.27
CA GLU A 154 -9.44 -1.97 -15.93
C GLU A 154 -8.26 -2.07 -14.96
N MET A 155 -7.10 -2.60 -15.42
CA MET A 155 -5.86 -2.58 -14.64
C MET A 155 -5.36 -1.15 -14.39
N THR A 156 -5.53 -0.25 -15.36
CA THR A 156 -5.27 1.19 -15.23
C THR A 156 -6.11 1.83 -14.15
N GLN A 157 -7.40 1.51 -14.11
CA GLN A 157 -8.28 2.00 -13.06
C GLN A 157 -7.87 1.46 -11.68
N LEU A 158 -7.50 0.18 -11.58
CA LEU A 158 -7.05 -0.42 -10.31
C LEU A 158 -5.78 0.26 -9.76
N ASP A 159 -4.83 0.62 -10.62
CA ASP A 159 -3.61 1.36 -10.21
C ASP A 159 -3.91 2.78 -9.71
N ILE A 160 -4.85 3.47 -10.37
CA ILE A 160 -5.33 4.78 -9.92
C ILE A 160 -5.98 4.66 -8.54
N ASP A 161 -6.83 3.64 -8.34
CA ASP A 161 -7.52 3.41 -7.08
C ASP A 161 -6.55 3.03 -5.94
N LEU A 162 -5.54 2.22 -6.23
CA LEU A 162 -4.44 1.90 -5.30
C LEU A 162 -3.64 3.16 -4.96
N THR A 163 -3.29 3.98 -5.94
CA THR A 163 -2.56 5.24 -5.73
C THR A 163 -3.36 6.23 -4.88
N ASN A 164 -4.67 6.33 -5.08
CA ASN A 164 -5.57 7.12 -4.24
C ASN A 164 -5.66 6.59 -2.81
N SER A 165 -5.67 5.26 -2.64
CA SER A 165 -5.67 4.61 -1.34
C SER A 165 -4.37 4.89 -0.58
N ILE A 166 -3.23 4.78 -1.26
CA ILE A 166 -1.89 5.16 -0.74
C ILE A 166 -1.88 6.62 -0.31
N SER A 167 -2.33 7.56 -1.15
CA SER A 167 -2.38 8.99 -0.83
C SER A 167 -3.26 9.29 0.39
N SER A 168 -4.40 8.60 0.50
CA SER A 168 -5.32 8.75 1.64
C SER A 168 -4.72 8.16 2.92
N GLY A 169 -4.03 7.01 2.81
CA GLY A 169 -3.29 6.38 3.90
C GLY A 169 -2.16 7.25 4.43
N ILE A 170 -1.37 7.85 3.55
CA ILE A 170 -0.32 8.82 3.90
C ILE A 170 -0.93 10.01 4.67
N SER A 171 -2.03 10.57 4.17
CA SER A 171 -2.72 11.69 4.84
C SER A 171 -3.17 11.30 6.26
N LYS A 172 -3.69 10.08 6.42
CA LYS A 172 -4.10 9.56 7.72
C LYS A 172 -2.93 9.28 8.65
N ILE A 173 -1.81 8.77 8.14
CA ILE A 173 -0.56 8.60 8.89
C ILE A 173 -0.10 9.95 9.44
N ASN A 174 0.00 10.97 8.58
CA ASN A 174 0.47 12.30 8.98
C ASN A 174 -0.45 12.93 10.04
N GLN A 175 -1.77 12.75 9.92
CA GLN A 175 -2.72 13.18 10.95
C GLN A 175 -2.43 12.49 12.29
N ILE A 176 -2.31 11.16 12.29
CA ILE A 176 -2.05 10.40 13.52
C ILE A 176 -0.72 10.79 14.16
N THR A 177 0.35 10.95 13.35
CA THR A 177 1.68 11.34 13.86
C THR A 177 1.68 12.76 14.42
N SER A 178 0.91 13.68 13.82
CA SER A 178 0.70 15.03 14.34
C SER A 178 0.00 14.99 15.71
N GLU A 179 -1.12 14.27 15.82
CA GLU A 179 -1.86 14.11 17.08
C GLU A 179 -1.00 13.46 18.19
N ILE A 180 -0.18 12.46 17.85
CA ILE A 180 0.76 11.86 18.80
C ILE A 180 1.81 12.88 19.24
N SER A 181 2.33 13.70 18.33
CA SER A 181 3.33 14.72 18.67
C SER A 181 2.77 15.76 19.65
N GLU A 182 1.51 16.18 19.47
CA GLU A 182 0.82 17.09 20.39
C GLU A 182 0.66 16.48 21.79
N ILE A 183 0.25 15.21 21.86
CA ILE A 183 0.14 14.49 23.15
C ILE A 183 1.51 14.35 23.81
N ASN A 184 2.56 14.05 23.04
CA ASN A 184 3.93 14.01 23.54
C ASN A 184 4.40 15.34 24.11
N GLY A 185 3.93 16.48 23.58
CA GLY A 185 4.19 17.80 24.15
C GLY A 185 3.47 18.05 25.48
N GLN A 186 2.32 17.43 25.70
CA GLN A 186 1.50 17.60 26.91
C GLN A 186 1.97 16.75 28.09
N ILE A 187 2.42 15.50 27.83
CA ILE A 187 2.79 14.53 28.86
C ILE A 187 3.86 15.07 29.84
N PRO A 188 5.02 15.60 29.39
CA PRO A 188 6.06 16.07 30.31
C PRO A 188 5.59 17.20 31.24
N GLY A 189 4.67 18.05 30.75
CA GLY A 189 4.11 19.16 31.54
C GLY A 189 3.13 18.71 32.61
N MET A 190 2.34 17.66 32.35
CA MET A 190 1.39 17.09 33.33
C MET A 190 2.09 16.18 34.35
N GLU A 191 3.15 15.48 33.91
CA GLU A 191 3.92 14.55 34.75
C GLU A 191 4.85 15.25 35.77
N ALA A 192 4.92 16.58 35.74
CA ALA A 192 5.55 17.38 36.81
C ALA A 192 4.82 17.28 38.17
N GLY A 193 3.59 16.76 38.21
CA GLY A 193 2.80 16.56 39.43
C GLY A 193 2.13 15.19 39.60
N SER A 194 1.80 14.47 38.51
CA SER A 194 1.24 13.10 38.55
C SER A 194 1.29 12.47 37.15
N ILE A 195 1.33 11.13 37.07
CA ILE A 195 1.33 10.39 35.79
C ILE A 195 0.07 10.72 34.98
N ALA A 196 0.22 11.05 33.70
CA ALA A 196 -0.87 11.40 32.79
C ALA A 196 -1.44 10.15 32.08
N ASN A 197 -2.04 9.23 32.86
CA ASN A 197 -2.48 7.92 32.38
C ASN A 197 -3.41 7.98 31.15
N ASP A 198 -4.41 8.87 31.18
CA ASP A 198 -5.39 8.98 30.09
C ASP A 198 -4.77 9.52 28.78
N LEU A 199 -3.79 10.43 28.88
CA LEU A 199 -3.03 10.89 27.71
C LEU A 199 -2.17 9.77 27.14
N ARG A 200 -1.55 8.96 28.01
CA ARG A 200 -0.80 7.79 27.57
C ARG A 200 -1.72 6.74 26.95
N ASP A 201 -2.97 6.57 27.42
CA ASP A 201 -3.96 5.66 26.82
C ASP A 201 -4.31 6.13 25.41
N LYS A 202 -4.71 7.41 25.27
CA LYS A 202 -5.02 8.01 23.97
C LYS A 202 -3.85 7.91 22.98
N ARG A 203 -2.62 8.09 23.46
CA ARG A 203 -1.40 7.91 22.66
C ARG A 203 -1.22 6.47 22.19
N ASN A 204 -1.46 5.49 23.05
CA ASN A 204 -1.35 4.07 22.68
C ASN A 204 -2.43 3.65 21.68
N ASP A 205 -3.63 4.24 21.77
CA ASP A 205 -4.68 4.04 20.77
C ASP A 205 -4.28 4.57 19.39
N LEU A 206 -3.78 5.80 19.35
CA LEU A 206 -3.25 6.39 18.12
C LEU A 206 -2.08 5.59 17.56
N LEU A 207 -1.19 5.07 18.41
CA LEU A 207 -0.10 4.20 17.99
C LEU A 207 -0.61 2.88 17.41
N THR A 208 -1.66 2.31 18.02
CA THR A 208 -2.32 1.09 17.52
C THR A 208 -2.98 1.37 16.17
N GLU A 209 -3.66 2.51 16.01
CA GLU A 209 -4.22 2.93 14.73
C GLU A 209 -3.12 3.12 13.67
N LEU A 210 -2.02 3.80 14.02
CA LEU A 210 -0.86 4.00 13.16
C LEU A 210 -0.26 2.68 12.68
N SER A 211 -0.09 1.72 13.59
CA SER A 211 0.45 0.38 13.27
C SER A 211 -0.39 -0.35 12.22
N GLY A 212 -1.68 -0.02 12.11
CA GLY A 212 -2.53 -0.56 11.07
C GLY A 212 -2.26 0.01 9.68
N TYR A 213 -1.74 1.23 9.57
CA TYR A 213 -1.41 1.86 8.29
C TYR A 213 0.03 1.60 7.85
N ILE A 214 0.98 1.61 8.79
CA ILE A 214 2.40 1.43 8.51
C ILE A 214 3.10 0.74 9.69
N ASP A 215 4.05 -0.15 9.42
CA ASP A 215 4.85 -0.78 10.47
C ASP A 215 5.80 0.23 11.13
N THR A 216 5.70 0.30 12.45
CA THR A 216 6.41 1.27 13.28
C THR A 216 6.97 0.62 14.53
N LYS A 217 8.04 1.23 15.05
CA LYS A 217 8.60 0.93 16.36
C LYS A 217 8.54 2.19 17.20
N SER A 218 8.10 2.04 18.44
CA SER A 218 8.04 3.13 19.41
C SER A 218 9.06 2.91 20.54
N PHE A 219 9.65 4.00 21.01
CA PHE A 219 10.58 4.02 22.13
C PHE A 219 10.19 5.14 23.09
N GLU A 220 9.97 4.81 24.36
CA GLU A 220 9.71 5.81 25.40
C GLU A 220 11.03 6.41 25.89
N GLN A 221 11.06 7.74 26.03
CA GLN A 221 12.19 8.51 26.56
C GLN A 221 12.04 8.74 28.07
N GLU A 222 13.12 9.14 28.74
CA GLU A 222 13.13 9.42 30.18
C GLU A 222 12.11 10.49 30.62
N ASN A 223 11.76 11.41 29.71
CA ASN A 223 10.78 12.47 29.94
C ASN A 223 9.31 12.04 29.70
N GLY A 224 9.06 10.75 29.43
CA GLY A 224 7.73 10.19 29.15
C GLY A 224 7.21 10.38 27.71
N SER A 225 7.91 11.15 26.86
CA SER A 225 7.59 11.27 25.44
C SER A 225 8.01 10.02 24.66
N ILE A 226 7.38 9.74 23.52
CA ILE A 226 7.77 8.63 22.64
C ILE A 226 8.42 9.12 21.35
N THR A 227 9.43 8.39 20.90
CA THR A 227 9.92 8.46 19.52
C THR A 227 9.31 7.34 18.71
N ILE A 228 8.76 7.66 17.55
CA ILE A 228 8.21 6.68 16.60
C ILE A 228 9.10 6.69 15.36
N VAL A 229 9.56 5.51 14.98
CA VAL A 229 10.30 5.28 13.75
C VAL A 229 9.57 4.25 12.89
N THR A 230 9.67 4.38 11.57
CA THR A 230 9.31 3.30 10.67
C THR A 230 10.19 2.09 10.96
N ALA A 231 9.71 0.89 10.62
CA ALA A 231 10.41 -0.37 10.87
C ALA A 231 11.89 -0.39 10.46
N ARG A 232 12.23 0.39 9.43
CA ARG A 232 13.55 0.49 8.78
C ARG A 232 14.26 1.84 8.98
N GLY A 233 13.79 2.69 9.89
CA GLY A 233 14.62 3.73 10.53
C GLY A 233 14.29 5.20 10.23
N CYS A 234 13.19 5.52 9.56
CA CYS A 234 12.77 6.92 9.35
C CYS A 234 11.95 7.41 10.55
N VAL A 235 12.31 8.54 11.14
CA VAL A 235 11.61 9.08 12.31
C VAL A 235 10.30 9.72 11.86
N LEU A 236 9.16 9.28 12.40
CA LEU A 236 7.84 9.87 12.15
C LEU A 236 7.44 10.84 13.26
N VAL A 237 7.81 10.55 14.50
CA VAL A 237 7.57 11.43 15.66
C VAL A 237 8.81 11.44 16.55
N SER A 238 9.21 12.62 16.99
CA SER A 238 10.26 12.80 17.99
C SER A 238 9.89 13.93 18.94
N GLY A 239 9.55 13.59 20.19
CA GLY A 239 9.06 14.57 21.15
C GLY A 239 7.78 15.24 20.63
N ASN A 240 7.77 16.58 20.59
CA ASN A 240 6.66 17.41 20.10
C ASN A 240 6.82 17.80 18.61
N SER A 241 7.43 16.95 17.80
CA SER A 241 7.58 17.17 16.36
C SER A 241 7.20 15.91 15.59
N SER A 242 6.45 16.09 14.51
CA SER A 242 6.15 15.05 13.51
C SER A 242 6.90 15.33 12.21
N TYR A 243 7.15 14.26 11.45
CA TYR A 243 7.78 14.30 10.14
C TYR A 243 6.87 13.59 9.14
N ASP A 244 6.50 14.31 8.09
CA ASP A 244 5.44 13.88 7.19
C ASP A 244 5.95 12.91 6.12
N LEU A 245 5.04 12.05 5.69
CA LEU A 245 5.16 11.30 4.45
C LEU A 245 4.45 12.06 3.33
N THR A 246 4.97 11.98 2.11
CA THR A 246 4.37 12.57 0.92
C THR A 246 4.40 11.58 -0.22
N LEU A 247 3.46 11.75 -1.16
CA LEU A 247 3.49 11.03 -2.42
C LEU A 247 4.34 11.83 -3.42
N GLY A 248 5.42 11.24 -3.92
CA GLY A 248 6.36 11.83 -4.86
C GLY A 248 6.60 10.95 -6.09
N GLY A 249 7.65 11.27 -6.84
CA GLY A 249 7.98 10.57 -8.09
C GLY A 249 7.07 10.92 -9.29
N VAL A 250 7.19 10.15 -10.37
CA VAL A 250 6.36 10.32 -11.57
C VAL A 250 5.01 9.66 -11.31
N ASN A 251 3.92 10.42 -11.47
CA ASN A 251 2.54 9.96 -11.21
C ASN A 251 2.30 9.44 -9.78
N GLY A 252 3.07 9.87 -8.78
CA GLY A 252 2.84 9.46 -7.40
C GLY A 252 3.29 8.03 -7.09
N ASN A 253 4.27 7.52 -7.83
CA ASN A 253 4.77 6.17 -7.65
C ASN A 253 5.69 5.99 -6.43
N ARG A 254 6.07 7.05 -5.72
CA ARG A 254 6.99 6.97 -4.58
C ARG A 254 6.37 7.51 -3.31
N VAL A 255 6.63 6.82 -2.19
CA VAL A 255 6.40 7.36 -0.84
C VAL A 255 7.69 7.99 -0.36
N GLU A 256 7.66 9.29 -0.12
CA GLU A 256 8.81 10.07 0.33
C GLU A 256 8.63 10.48 1.79
N TRP A 257 9.70 10.32 2.58
CA TRP A 257 9.77 10.84 3.94
C TRP A 257 10.46 12.20 3.95
N GLN A 258 9.83 13.20 4.56
CA GLN A 258 10.42 14.52 4.74
C GLN A 258 11.13 14.60 6.10
N GLY A 259 12.46 14.63 6.08
CA GLY A 259 13.26 14.71 7.30
C GLY A 259 13.29 16.11 7.94
N SER A 260 13.94 16.20 9.11
CA SER A 260 14.15 17.48 9.82
C SER A 260 14.97 18.51 9.06
N ASP A 261 15.70 18.07 8.04
CA ASP A 261 16.45 18.90 7.11
C ASP A 261 15.61 19.43 5.95
N GLY A 262 14.30 19.09 5.91
CA GLY A 262 13.37 19.48 4.85
C GLY A 262 13.53 18.68 3.56
N ASN A 263 14.46 17.73 3.50
CA ASN A 263 14.72 16.93 2.32
C ASN A 263 13.81 15.69 2.27
N ASN A 264 13.24 15.47 1.09
CA ASN A 264 12.48 14.26 0.78
C ASN A 264 13.42 13.11 0.45
N ARG A 265 13.12 11.93 0.99
CA ARG A 265 13.84 10.69 0.72
C ARG A 265 12.84 9.60 0.37
N ASP A 266 13.06 8.92 -0.75
CA ASP A 266 12.24 7.77 -1.14
C ASP A 266 12.39 6.64 -0.10
N ILE A 267 11.27 6.24 0.47
CA ILE A 267 11.18 5.13 1.43
C ILE A 267 10.25 4.01 0.95
N THR A 268 9.83 4.03 -0.30
CA THR A 268 8.85 3.09 -0.86
C THR A 268 9.25 1.64 -0.59
N GLY A 269 10.48 1.25 -0.94
CA GLY A 269 11.00 -0.10 -0.70
C GLY A 269 11.29 -0.46 0.76
N TYR A 270 11.06 0.48 1.70
CA TYR A 270 11.20 0.24 3.13
C TYR A 270 9.86 -0.04 3.82
N ILE A 271 8.74 0.17 3.14
CA ILE A 271 7.39 -0.07 3.66
C ILE A 271 6.97 -1.45 3.18
N GLY A 272 6.80 -2.41 4.10
CA GLY A 272 6.38 -3.78 3.76
C GLY A 272 5.15 -4.28 4.50
N ASP A 273 4.75 -3.62 5.59
CA ASP A 273 3.63 -4.04 6.44
C ASP A 273 2.66 -2.86 6.66
N GLY A 274 1.47 -3.17 7.18
CA GLY A 274 0.35 -2.24 7.28
C GLY A 274 -0.38 -2.08 5.95
N LYS A 275 -1.51 -1.35 5.96
CA LYS A 275 -2.29 -1.10 4.73
C LYS A 275 -1.45 -0.50 3.61
N LEU A 276 -0.53 0.41 3.96
CA LEU A 276 0.34 1.08 2.98
C LEU A 276 1.25 0.07 2.27
N GLY A 277 1.83 -0.88 3.00
CA GLY A 277 2.63 -1.97 2.41
C GLY A 277 1.81 -2.84 1.48
N GLY A 278 0.62 -3.28 1.91
CA GLY A 278 -0.26 -4.11 1.07
C GLY A 278 -0.69 -3.44 -0.23
N TRP A 279 -0.99 -2.14 -0.21
CA TRP A 279 -1.30 -1.40 -1.44
C TRP A 279 -0.07 -1.19 -2.34
N LEU A 280 1.10 -0.94 -1.77
CA LEU A 280 2.35 -0.79 -2.53
C LEU A 280 2.75 -2.11 -3.20
N ASP A 281 2.74 -3.22 -2.47
CA ASP A 281 3.05 -4.55 -3.03
C ASP A 281 2.08 -4.91 -4.16
N MET A 282 0.78 -4.61 -3.99
CA MET A 282 -0.18 -4.82 -5.07
C MET A 282 0.08 -3.95 -6.29
N ARG A 283 0.35 -2.67 -6.11
CA ARG A 283 0.54 -1.73 -7.22
C ARG A 283 1.86 -2.00 -7.96
N ASP A 284 2.95 -2.07 -7.20
CA ASP A 284 4.31 -2.00 -7.72
C ASP A 284 4.89 -3.38 -8.09
N GLU A 285 4.42 -4.46 -7.47
CA GLU A 285 4.88 -5.81 -7.79
C GLU A 285 3.83 -6.61 -8.55
N ILE A 286 2.63 -6.79 -7.99
CA ILE A 286 1.64 -7.71 -8.55
C ILE A 286 1.02 -7.12 -9.81
N LEU A 287 0.34 -5.98 -9.72
CA LEU A 287 -0.35 -5.35 -10.84
C LEU A 287 0.61 -4.96 -11.96
N ALA A 288 1.78 -4.41 -11.62
CA ALA A 288 2.83 -4.10 -12.58
C ALA A 288 3.26 -5.32 -13.40
N LYS A 289 3.41 -6.48 -12.75
CA LYS A 289 3.72 -7.74 -13.44
C LYS A 289 2.59 -8.20 -14.37
N TYR A 290 1.34 -8.17 -13.92
CA TYR A 290 0.19 -8.58 -14.75
C TYR A 290 0.03 -7.72 -16.00
N ARG A 291 0.28 -6.40 -15.89
CA ARG A 291 0.30 -5.51 -17.06
C ARG A 291 1.43 -5.87 -18.02
N LEU A 292 2.64 -6.07 -17.50
CA LEU A 292 3.78 -6.45 -18.33
C LEU A 292 3.53 -7.77 -19.05
N ASP A 293 2.93 -8.76 -18.36
CA ASP A 293 2.57 -10.04 -18.95
C ASP A 293 1.49 -9.90 -20.03
N LEU A 294 0.47 -9.05 -19.82
CA LEU A 294 -0.57 -8.75 -20.83
C LEU A 294 0.01 -8.04 -22.05
N ASP A 295 0.84 -7.02 -21.84
CA ASP A 295 1.51 -6.27 -22.90
C ASP A 295 2.43 -7.18 -23.72
N ALA A 296 3.23 -8.01 -23.05
CA ALA A 296 4.09 -8.98 -23.71
C ALA A 296 3.26 -9.98 -24.53
N PHE A 297 2.17 -10.51 -23.97
CA PHE A 297 1.26 -11.39 -24.69
C PHE A 297 0.67 -10.70 -25.93
N ALA A 298 0.11 -9.50 -25.79
CA ALA A 298 -0.52 -8.77 -26.88
C ALA A 298 0.50 -8.43 -27.99
N LYS A 299 1.70 -7.98 -27.60
CA LYS A 299 2.80 -7.67 -28.52
C LYS A 299 3.27 -8.89 -29.30
N GLU A 300 3.52 -10.01 -28.62
CA GLU A 300 3.96 -11.25 -29.28
C GLU A 300 2.88 -11.86 -30.17
N PHE A 301 1.61 -11.78 -29.74
CA PHE A 301 0.47 -12.24 -30.53
C PHE A 301 0.32 -11.42 -31.81
N ALA A 302 0.30 -10.09 -31.71
CA ALA A 302 0.20 -9.19 -32.85
C ALA A 302 1.37 -9.39 -33.83
N TRP A 303 2.59 -9.48 -33.32
CA TRP A 303 3.77 -9.76 -34.15
C TRP A 303 3.66 -11.10 -34.88
N SER A 304 3.31 -12.17 -34.17
CA SER A 304 3.25 -13.52 -34.75
C SER A 304 2.21 -13.61 -35.87
N VAL A 305 1.03 -13.02 -35.67
CA VAL A 305 -0.02 -12.96 -36.70
C VAL A 305 0.43 -12.10 -37.88
N ASN A 306 0.95 -10.89 -37.64
CA ASN A 306 1.38 -9.99 -38.70
C ASN A 306 2.55 -10.55 -39.52
N SER A 307 3.50 -11.22 -38.87
CA SER A 307 4.64 -11.86 -39.52
C SER A 307 4.19 -12.94 -40.51
N GLN A 308 3.20 -13.76 -40.15
CA GLN A 308 2.65 -14.76 -41.07
C GLN A 308 1.75 -14.12 -42.14
N HIS A 309 0.87 -13.20 -41.75
CA HIS A 309 -0.11 -12.60 -42.65
C HIS A 309 0.54 -11.71 -43.73
N SER A 310 1.63 -11.01 -43.40
CA SER A 310 2.39 -10.16 -44.33
C SER A 310 3.05 -10.91 -45.49
N GLN A 311 3.20 -12.24 -45.37
CA GLN A 311 3.73 -13.10 -46.44
C GLN A 311 2.62 -13.55 -47.42
N GLY A 312 1.35 -13.37 -47.03
CA GLY A 312 0.19 -13.75 -47.84
C GLY A 312 -0.21 -12.69 -48.86
N THR A 313 -1.13 -13.06 -49.74
CA THR A 313 -1.82 -12.13 -50.63
C THR A 313 -3.33 -12.27 -50.44
N GLY A 314 -4.05 -11.17 -50.59
CA GLY A 314 -5.51 -11.16 -50.53
C GLY A 314 -6.14 -11.84 -51.75
N LEU A 315 -7.46 -11.71 -51.91
CA LEU A 315 -8.17 -12.20 -53.10
C LEU A 315 -7.82 -11.39 -54.36
N ALA A 316 -7.35 -10.16 -54.18
CA ALA A 316 -6.89 -9.27 -55.23
C ALA A 316 -5.47 -8.83 -54.94
N ALA A 317 -4.70 -8.57 -56.01
CA ALA A 317 -3.39 -7.96 -55.89
C ALA A 317 -3.51 -6.57 -55.25
N LEU A 318 -2.56 -6.25 -54.36
CA LEU A 318 -2.51 -4.96 -53.68
C LEU A 318 -2.13 -3.87 -54.69
N SER A 319 -2.98 -2.84 -54.82
CA SER A 319 -2.69 -1.66 -55.64
C SER A 319 -1.94 -0.58 -54.88
N THR A 320 -2.13 -0.50 -53.56
CA THR A 320 -1.40 0.40 -52.66
C THR A 320 -1.08 -0.32 -51.35
N LEU A 321 0.09 -0.05 -50.81
CA LEU A 321 0.55 -0.52 -49.50
C LEU A 321 0.88 0.72 -48.66
N THR A 322 0.17 0.91 -47.56
CA THR A 322 0.40 2.01 -46.62
C THR A 322 0.77 1.40 -45.27
N GLY A 323 1.93 1.76 -44.74
CA GLY A 323 2.34 1.36 -43.40
C GLY A 323 1.59 2.14 -42.34
N THR A 324 1.22 1.47 -41.25
CA THR A 324 0.63 2.08 -40.04
C THR A 324 1.68 2.56 -39.05
N TYR A 325 2.91 2.04 -39.15
CA TYR A 325 4.07 2.45 -38.35
C TYR A 325 5.00 3.34 -39.19
N ALA A 326 5.58 4.35 -38.55
CA ALA A 326 6.59 5.22 -39.14
C ALA A 326 7.78 5.31 -38.21
N VAL A 327 8.98 5.42 -38.79
CA VAL A 327 10.19 5.72 -38.02
C VAL A 327 10.13 7.15 -37.48
N THR A 328 10.62 7.35 -36.26
CA THR A 328 10.78 8.69 -35.68
C THR A 328 12.00 9.41 -36.23
N ASP A 329 13.05 8.66 -36.56
CA ASP A 329 14.24 9.17 -37.24
C ASP A 329 14.50 8.36 -38.52
N THR A 330 14.55 9.06 -39.66
CA THR A 330 14.83 8.46 -40.97
C THR A 330 16.32 8.24 -41.25
N GLY A 331 17.20 8.77 -40.40
CA GLY A 331 18.65 8.63 -40.51
C GLY A 331 19.22 7.40 -39.77
N GLU A 332 18.42 6.76 -38.93
CA GLU A 332 18.85 5.66 -38.06
C GLU A 332 18.52 4.28 -38.64
N GLU A 333 19.28 3.27 -38.20
CA GLU A 333 19.05 1.88 -38.60
C GLU A 333 17.73 1.35 -38.02
N LEU A 334 16.89 0.73 -38.87
CA LEU A 334 15.54 0.25 -38.49
C LEU A 334 15.55 -0.77 -37.33
N GLY A 335 16.63 -1.52 -37.16
CA GLY A 335 16.76 -2.55 -36.13
C GLY A 335 17.18 -2.02 -34.75
N THR A 336 17.26 -0.70 -34.57
CA THR A 336 17.79 -0.05 -33.36
C THR A 336 16.72 0.74 -32.63
N SER A 337 16.93 0.96 -31.32
CA SER A 337 16.10 1.83 -30.46
C SER A 337 15.81 3.20 -31.01
N ASP A 338 16.72 3.70 -31.83
CA ASP A 338 16.69 5.08 -32.31
C ASP A 338 15.75 5.23 -33.52
N SER A 339 15.34 4.11 -34.14
CA SER A 339 14.32 4.08 -35.19
C SER A 339 12.92 4.44 -34.69
N GLY A 340 12.63 4.21 -33.40
CA GLY A 340 11.32 4.39 -32.80
C GLY A 340 10.24 3.39 -33.25
N LEU A 341 10.62 2.28 -33.89
CA LEU A 341 9.68 1.23 -34.30
C LEU A 341 9.37 0.27 -33.15
N ASP A 342 8.08 -0.03 -32.93
CA ASP A 342 7.61 -0.93 -31.85
C ASP A 342 8.23 -2.34 -31.88
N TYR A 343 8.63 -2.81 -33.08
CA TYR A 343 9.20 -4.14 -33.32
C TYR A 343 10.62 -4.08 -33.90
N GLN A 344 11.35 -2.99 -33.68
CA GLN A 344 12.73 -2.82 -34.16
C GLN A 344 13.64 -4.03 -33.80
N ASP A 345 13.44 -4.62 -32.63
CA ASP A 345 14.23 -5.75 -32.11
C ASP A 345 13.98 -7.06 -32.88
N ARG A 346 12.90 -7.09 -33.67
CA ARG A 346 12.52 -8.20 -34.55
C ARG A 346 12.88 -7.95 -36.01
N ILE A 347 13.35 -6.75 -36.35
CA ILE A 347 13.84 -6.43 -37.69
C ILE A 347 15.27 -6.95 -37.81
N ALA A 348 15.48 -7.83 -38.79
CA ALA A 348 16.79 -8.37 -39.11
C ALA A 348 17.16 -8.02 -40.56
N ASP A 349 18.47 -7.92 -40.81
CA ASP A 349 18.99 -7.77 -42.17
C ASP A 349 18.47 -8.89 -43.07
N GLY A 350 17.95 -8.50 -44.22
CA GLY A 350 17.35 -9.43 -45.16
C GLY A 350 17.07 -8.81 -46.51
N SER A 351 16.54 -9.63 -47.41
CA SER A 351 16.07 -9.22 -48.73
C SER A 351 14.58 -9.51 -48.85
N PHE A 352 13.79 -8.56 -49.33
CA PHE A 352 12.41 -8.80 -49.71
C PHE A 352 12.29 -8.77 -51.23
N LYS A 353 11.38 -9.58 -51.78
CA LYS A 353 11.12 -9.64 -53.22
C LYS A 353 9.72 -9.09 -53.49
N LEU A 354 9.64 -8.07 -54.33
CA LEU A 354 8.38 -7.52 -54.80
C LEU A 354 8.08 -8.03 -56.21
N TRP A 355 6.87 -8.53 -56.41
CA TRP A 355 6.35 -8.89 -57.72
C TRP A 355 5.28 -7.87 -58.12
N VAL A 356 5.50 -7.21 -59.25
CA VAL A 356 4.61 -6.20 -59.82
C VAL A 356 3.97 -6.78 -61.08
N TYR A 357 2.65 -6.73 -61.11
CA TYR A 357 1.82 -7.24 -62.20
C TYR A 357 1.14 -6.07 -62.92
N ASP A 358 1.00 -6.15 -64.23
CA ASP A 358 0.19 -5.20 -64.99
C ASP A 358 -1.31 -5.51 -64.88
N SER A 359 -2.15 -4.69 -65.52
CA SER A 359 -3.60 -4.85 -65.55
C SER A 359 -4.07 -6.15 -66.24
N THR A 360 -3.19 -6.86 -66.93
CA THR A 360 -3.48 -8.16 -67.57
C THR A 360 -3.04 -9.34 -66.70
N GLY A 361 -2.41 -9.08 -65.55
CA GLY A 361 -1.87 -10.09 -64.65
C GLY A 361 -0.50 -10.62 -65.08
N ALA A 362 0.16 -9.99 -66.05
CA ALA A 362 1.51 -10.34 -66.46
C ALA A 362 2.53 -9.68 -65.51
N VAL A 363 3.58 -10.42 -65.12
CA VAL A 363 4.68 -9.85 -64.33
C VAL A 363 5.42 -8.83 -65.17
N VAL A 364 5.40 -7.58 -64.74
CA VAL A 364 6.08 -6.45 -65.40
C VAL A 364 7.29 -5.93 -64.63
N GLY A 365 7.49 -6.41 -63.40
CA GLY A 365 8.70 -6.17 -62.64
C GLY A 365 8.79 -7.11 -61.44
N GLY A 366 9.95 -7.72 -61.22
CA GLY A 366 10.21 -8.55 -60.04
C GLY A 366 11.26 -9.62 -60.31
N GLY A 367 12.34 -9.63 -59.53
CA GLY A 367 13.31 -10.72 -59.52
C GLY A 367 14.68 -10.36 -58.94
N ALA A 368 15.01 -11.06 -57.84
CA ALA A 368 16.21 -11.00 -56.99
C ALA A 368 16.28 -9.81 -56.03
#